data_AF-A0A661ER54-F1
#
_entry.id   AF-A0A661ER54-F1
#
_cell.length_a   1.000
_cell.length_b   1.000
_cell.length_c   1.000
_cell.angle_alpha   90.00
_cell.angle_beta   90.00
_cell.angle_gamma   90.00
#
_symmetry.space_group_name_H-M   'P 1'
#
loop_
_entity.id
_entity.type
_entity.pdbx_description
1 polymer ?
#
loop_
_entity_poly.entity_id
_entity_poly.type
_entity_poly.pdbx_seq_one_letter_code
_entity_poly.pdbx_strand_id
1 'polypeptide(L)'
;MTFADLMTLLMCFFVLLLSFSEMDQSKYKKIAGSMQFAFGVQNKIQTKDPPKGTSIIAKEFSPGKPEPTLIQTVQQHTIDLARPTLEFTDSVSRLRDDAETKGSALVTSAIKEPTQEEDPSADVAELETHDEVLAAVVEELLQEVREGLIELDFDDGRVIIRIRERGSFASGGVEVAADFVPVLDRIGAILERLEGDIAVSGHTDDIPLRGGPYRSNWDLSALRAASVAHELLAASAISPQRLSVVGRADTNPLADNLTVTGRRRNRRVEISIDLHGDPAVSPTR
;
A
#
# COMPACT_ATOMS: atom_id res chain seq x y z
N MET A 1 -3.52 -55.91 21.09
CA MET A 1 -2.59 -55.15 20.23
C MET A 1 -1.36 -54.82 21.04
N THR A 2 -0.18 -55.14 20.52
CA THR A 2 1.11 -54.86 21.16
C THR A 2 1.47 -53.39 20.95
N PHE A 3 2.27 -52.80 21.85
CA PHE A 3 2.71 -51.40 21.76
C PHE A 3 3.39 -51.07 20.41
N ALA A 4 4.07 -52.06 19.82
CA ALA A 4 4.68 -51.95 18.50
C ALA A 4 3.66 -51.64 17.39
N ASP A 5 2.46 -52.23 17.47
CA ASP A 5 1.38 -52.07 16.48
C ASP A 5 0.74 -50.67 16.55
N LEU A 6 0.63 -50.12 17.77
CA LEU A 6 0.15 -48.76 18.00
C LEU A 6 1.15 -47.70 17.50
N MET A 7 2.45 -47.93 17.69
CA MET A 7 3.51 -47.05 17.17
C MET A 7 3.55 -47.05 15.63
N THR A 8 3.37 -48.21 15.00
CA THR A 8 3.31 -48.30 13.53
C THR A 8 2.05 -47.68 12.96
N LEU A 9 0.89 -47.81 13.63
CA LEU A 9 -0.33 -47.10 13.24
C LEU A 9 -0.16 -45.58 13.33
N LEU A 10 0.48 -45.09 14.39
CA LEU A 10 0.76 -43.66 14.55
C LEU A 10 1.74 -43.15 13.49
N MET A 11 2.80 -43.90 13.20
CA MET A 11 3.75 -43.56 12.13
C MET A 11 3.05 -43.53 10.76
N CYS A 12 2.26 -44.55 10.45
CA CYS A 12 1.50 -44.63 9.20
C CYS A 12 0.53 -43.45 9.05
N PHE A 13 -0.16 -43.08 10.14
CA PHE A 13 -1.04 -41.92 10.17
C PHE A 13 -0.30 -40.60 9.88
N PHE A 14 0.87 -40.37 10.49
CA PHE A 14 1.65 -39.16 10.23
C PHE A 14 2.21 -39.09 8.81
N VAL A 15 2.63 -40.24 8.24
CA VAL A 15 3.10 -40.31 6.85
C VAL A 15 1.94 -40.01 5.88
N LEU A 16 0.73 -40.49 6.16
CA LEU A 16 -0.46 -40.17 5.36
C LEU A 16 -0.83 -38.68 5.44
N LEU A 17 -0.79 -38.08 6.64
CA LEU A 17 -1.01 -36.63 6.81
C LEU A 17 0.01 -35.81 6.02
N LEU A 18 1.28 -36.21 6.02
CA LEU A 18 2.33 -35.52 5.27
C LEU A 18 2.11 -35.67 3.75
N SER A 19 1.62 -36.83 3.30
CA SER A 19 1.33 -37.07 1.88
C SER A 19 0.13 -36.31 1.32
N PHE A 20 -0.86 -35.96 2.16
CA PHE A 20 -2.01 -35.14 1.76
C PHE A 20 -1.84 -33.65 2.03
N SER A 21 -0.73 -33.26 2.65
CA SER A 21 -0.43 -31.85 2.89
C SER A 21 0.16 -31.22 1.62
N GLU A 22 -0.70 -30.84 0.68
CA GLU A 22 -0.30 -29.94 -0.40
C GLU A 22 -0.04 -28.55 0.19
N MET A 23 1.23 -28.12 0.15
CA MET A 23 1.62 -26.80 0.63
C MET A 23 1.33 -25.77 -0.47
N ASP A 24 0.21 -25.07 -0.32
CA ASP A 24 -0.14 -23.92 -1.14
C ASP A 24 0.78 -22.73 -0.77
N GLN A 25 1.58 -22.27 -1.75
CA GLN A 25 2.55 -21.19 -1.55
C GLN A 25 1.88 -19.87 -1.16
N SER A 26 0.66 -19.61 -1.64
CA SER A 26 -0.08 -18.39 -1.35
C SER A 26 -0.60 -18.36 0.09
N LYS A 27 -1.19 -19.47 0.57
CA LYS A 27 -1.60 -19.65 1.98
C LYS A 27 -0.40 -19.63 2.92
N TYR A 28 0.71 -20.28 2.55
CA TYR A 28 1.92 -20.23 3.36
C TYR A 28 2.46 -18.80 3.51
N LYS A 29 2.48 -18.00 2.43
CA LYS A 29 2.91 -16.60 2.48
C LYS A 29 1.97 -15.73 3.34
N LYS A 30 0.65 -15.96 3.26
CA LYS A 30 -0.35 -15.27 4.09
C LYS A 30 -0.20 -15.63 5.58
N ILE A 31 0.00 -16.92 5.90
CA ILE A 31 0.21 -17.39 7.28
C ILE A 31 1.58 -16.94 7.81
N ALA A 32 2.64 -17.01 7.01
CA ALA A 32 3.97 -16.52 7.40
C ALA A 32 3.96 -15.01 7.64
N GLY A 33 3.24 -14.24 6.81
CA GLY A 33 3.04 -12.80 7.00
C GLY A 33 2.24 -12.46 8.25
N SER A 34 1.12 -13.17 8.50
CA SER A 34 0.30 -12.95 9.70
C SER A 34 1.01 -13.40 10.98
N MET A 35 1.80 -14.47 10.92
CA MET A 35 2.64 -14.96 12.02
C MET A 35 3.80 -14.00 12.28
N GLN A 36 4.44 -13.45 11.24
CA GLN A 36 5.46 -12.41 11.39
C GLN A 36 4.91 -11.15 12.08
N PHE A 37 3.65 -10.78 11.78
CA PHE A 37 2.96 -9.64 12.40
C PHE A 37 2.54 -9.93 13.85
N ALA A 38 2.05 -11.14 14.15
CA ALA A 38 1.61 -11.55 15.50
C ALA A 38 2.79 -11.80 16.47
N PHE A 39 3.92 -12.31 15.97
CA PHE A 39 5.14 -12.51 16.77
C PHE A 39 6.06 -11.28 16.80
N GLY A 40 5.65 -10.17 16.18
CA GLY A 40 6.34 -8.88 16.30
C GLY A 40 7.80 -8.91 15.81
N VAL A 41 8.12 -9.78 14.85
CA VAL A 41 9.47 -9.85 14.27
C VAL A 41 9.65 -8.66 13.34
N GLN A 42 9.88 -7.48 13.94
CA GLN A 42 10.61 -6.42 13.27
C GLN A 42 11.88 -7.06 12.75
N ASN A 43 12.05 -7.10 11.43
CA ASN A 43 13.31 -7.49 10.83
C ASN A 43 14.35 -6.52 11.39
N LYS A 44 15.09 -6.98 12.40
CA LYS A 44 16.19 -6.24 12.99
C LYS A 44 17.27 -6.23 11.92
N ILE A 45 17.27 -5.17 11.11
CA ILE A 45 18.35 -4.88 10.19
C ILE A 45 19.62 -4.95 11.03
N GLN A 46 20.49 -5.92 10.72
CA GLN A 46 21.80 -6.02 11.32
C GLN A 46 22.60 -4.81 10.86
N THR A 47 22.51 -3.69 11.57
CA THR A 47 23.45 -2.59 11.47
C THR A 47 24.78 -3.08 12.02
N LYS A 48 25.54 -3.82 11.21
CA LYS A 48 26.98 -3.99 11.40
C LYS A 48 27.63 -2.67 11.02
N ASP A 49 27.59 -1.74 11.95
CA ASP A 49 28.72 -0.89 12.32
C ASP A 49 28.34 -0.18 13.62
N PRO A 50 29.08 -0.35 14.73
CA PRO A 50 28.93 0.56 15.86
C PRO A 50 29.21 1.98 15.33
N PRO A 51 28.38 2.99 15.66
CA PRO A 51 28.67 4.35 15.24
C PRO A 51 30.04 4.72 15.79
N LYS A 52 31.01 4.88 14.89
CA LYS A 52 32.29 5.48 15.24
C LYS A 52 31.96 6.91 15.62
N GLY A 53 31.92 7.17 16.92
CA GLY A 53 31.79 8.51 17.46
C GLY A 53 32.89 9.36 16.84
N THR A 54 32.53 10.21 15.88
CA THR A 54 33.39 11.31 15.49
C THR A 54 33.34 12.27 16.66
N SER A 55 34.33 12.13 17.56
CA SER A 55 34.56 13.08 18.62
C SER A 55 34.86 14.42 17.97
N ILE A 56 33.85 15.28 17.85
CA ILE A 56 34.07 16.69 17.59
C ILE A 56 34.08 17.32 18.97
N ILE A 57 35.27 17.38 19.57
CA ILE A 57 35.54 18.28 20.67
C ILE A 57 35.39 19.69 20.09
N ALA A 58 34.19 20.27 20.19
CA ALA A 58 34.00 21.70 19.98
C ALA A 58 34.68 22.41 21.18
N LYS A 59 35.89 22.92 20.96
CA LYS A 59 36.68 23.62 21.98
C LYS A 59 36.32 25.10 22.14
N GLU A 60 35.29 25.58 21.43
CA GLU A 60 34.81 26.96 21.54
C GLU A 60 33.29 27.00 21.59
N PHE A 61 32.76 27.33 22.77
CA PHE A 61 31.38 27.76 22.96
C PHE A 61 31.38 29.29 23.06
N SER A 62 30.70 29.96 22.14
CA SER A 62 30.31 31.37 22.33
C SER A 62 29.01 31.41 23.13
N PRO A 63 28.97 32.02 24.34
CA PRO A 63 27.73 32.14 25.07
C PRO A 63 26.82 33.15 24.36
N GLY A 64 25.79 32.66 23.67
CA GLY A 64 24.67 33.48 23.22
C GLY A 64 23.94 34.04 24.44
N LYS A 65 23.55 35.32 24.41
CA LYS A 65 22.72 35.91 25.48
C LYS A 65 21.40 35.13 25.57
N PRO A 66 21.01 34.60 26.73
CA PRO A 66 19.75 33.90 26.87
C PRO A 66 18.60 34.91 26.79
N GLU A 67 17.69 34.72 25.83
CA GLU A 67 16.36 35.32 25.90
C GLU A 67 15.52 34.50 26.88
N PRO A 68 14.92 35.11 27.90
CA PRO A 68 14.13 34.38 28.89
C PRO A 68 12.87 33.82 28.23
N THR A 69 12.72 32.50 28.27
CA THR A 69 11.45 31.85 27.96
C THR A 69 10.43 32.22 29.04
N LEU A 70 9.22 32.61 28.63
CA LEU A 70 8.11 32.85 29.54
C LEU A 70 7.71 31.51 30.19
N ILE A 71 7.92 31.39 31.49
CA ILE A 71 7.43 30.25 32.26
C ILE A 71 5.93 30.44 32.45
N GLN A 72 5.12 29.66 31.73
CA GLN A 72 3.70 29.56 32.03
C GLN A 72 3.56 28.64 33.26
N THR A 73 3.32 29.23 34.42
CA THR A 73 3.15 28.52 35.70
C THR A 73 1.87 27.69 35.63
N VAL A 74 1.98 26.41 35.25
CA VAL A 74 0.91 25.45 35.47
C VAL A 74 0.93 25.09 36.95
N GLN A 75 -0.06 25.58 37.71
CA GLN A 75 -0.27 25.20 39.11
C GLN A 75 -0.66 23.71 39.13
N GLN A 76 0.29 22.86 39.51
CA GLN A 76 0.04 21.44 39.71
C GLN A 76 -0.73 21.27 41.02
N HIS A 77 -2.03 20.99 40.91
CA HIS A 77 -2.80 20.50 42.04
C HIS A 77 -2.48 19.02 42.25
N THR A 78 -1.74 18.71 43.32
CA THR A 78 -1.61 17.35 43.84
C THR A 78 -2.96 16.91 44.38
N ILE A 79 -3.55 15.87 43.78
CA ILE A 79 -4.56 15.06 44.47
C ILE A 79 -3.93 13.74 44.90
N ASP A 80 -4.18 13.44 46.16
CA ASP A 80 -3.64 12.35 46.96
C ASP A 80 -3.56 10.99 46.26
N LEU A 81 -2.41 10.34 46.41
CA LEU A 81 -2.18 8.97 46.00
C LEU A 81 -2.51 8.03 47.16
N ALA A 82 -3.77 7.62 47.28
CA ALA A 82 -4.13 6.41 48.02
C ALA A 82 -5.48 5.87 47.56
N ARG A 83 -5.46 4.88 46.65
CA ARG A 83 -6.24 3.62 46.78
C ARG A 83 -5.98 2.63 45.65
N PRO A 84 -6.20 1.33 45.92
CA PRO A 84 -5.60 0.21 45.21
C PRO A 84 -6.46 -0.32 44.05
N THR A 85 -5.77 -1.08 43.18
CA THR A 85 -6.25 -2.23 42.39
C THR A 85 -7.52 -2.10 41.54
N LEU A 86 -7.29 -2.22 40.24
CA LEU A 86 -8.16 -2.74 39.17
C LEU A 86 -9.46 -3.44 39.62
N GLU A 87 -10.60 -2.96 39.12
CA GLU A 87 -11.78 -3.79 38.84
C GLU A 87 -12.66 -3.12 37.78
N PHE A 88 -12.99 -3.88 36.73
CA PHE A 88 -13.95 -3.53 35.69
C PHE A 88 -15.36 -3.57 36.28
N THR A 89 -16.12 -2.48 36.18
CA THR A 89 -17.55 -2.49 36.54
C THR A 89 -18.44 -1.91 35.45
N ASP A 90 -19.21 -2.85 34.90
CA ASP A 90 -20.63 -2.77 34.59
C ASP A 90 -21.35 -1.59 35.28
N SER A 91 -22.03 -0.76 34.48
CA SER A 91 -22.86 0.34 34.98
C SER A 91 -24.22 0.32 34.28
N VAL A 92 -24.99 -0.73 34.59
CA VAL A 92 -26.44 -0.63 34.64
C VAL A 92 -26.84 -0.11 36.02
N SER A 93 -27.85 0.77 36.01
CA SER A 93 -28.61 1.31 37.14
C SER A 93 -28.13 2.66 37.69
N ARG A 94 -28.85 3.72 37.28
CA ARG A 94 -29.73 4.44 38.20
C ARG A 94 -30.67 5.41 37.47
N LEU A 95 -31.95 5.27 37.84
CA LEU A 95 -33.04 6.26 37.78
C LEU A 95 -33.96 6.22 36.54
N ARG A 96 -34.92 5.28 36.61
CA ARG A 96 -36.37 5.60 36.71
C ARG A 96 -36.59 7.03 37.22
N ASP A 97 -37.32 7.91 36.56
CA ASP A 97 -38.76 7.81 36.27
C ASP A 97 -39.16 8.84 35.18
N ASP A 98 -40.34 8.63 34.61
CA ASP A 98 -41.17 9.57 33.84
C ASP A 98 -40.93 9.73 32.33
N ALA A 99 -41.51 8.82 31.54
CA ALA A 99 -42.45 9.18 30.47
C ALA A 99 -42.96 7.92 29.74
N GLU A 100 -44.17 7.49 30.11
CA GLU A 100 -45.00 6.62 29.28
C GLU A 100 -45.42 7.33 27.97
N THR A 101 -45.68 6.52 26.95
CA THR A 101 -46.54 6.84 25.80
C THR A 101 -45.89 7.63 24.66
N LYS A 102 -45.11 6.93 23.82
CA LYS A 102 -45.26 6.79 22.35
C LYS A 102 -43.94 6.37 21.69
N GLY A 103 -44.00 5.31 20.88
CA GLY A 103 -43.02 5.06 19.81
C GLY A 103 -41.80 4.21 20.18
N SER A 104 -41.98 2.90 20.28
CA SER A 104 -40.88 1.94 20.12
C SER A 104 -40.73 1.62 18.64
N ALA A 105 -39.91 2.42 17.95
CA ALA A 105 -39.20 2.03 16.75
C ALA A 105 -37.72 1.86 17.17
N LEU A 106 -37.06 0.82 16.64
CA LEU A 106 -35.72 0.34 17.03
C LEU A 106 -35.71 -0.22 18.47
N VAL A 107 -35.46 -1.50 18.75
CA VAL A 107 -34.42 -2.38 18.21
C VAL A 107 -34.92 -3.82 18.33
N THR A 108 -35.21 -4.46 17.21
CA THR A 108 -35.17 -5.92 17.08
C THR A 108 -34.52 -6.20 15.74
N SER A 109 -33.22 -6.39 15.75
CA SER A 109 -32.48 -7.05 14.68
C SER A 109 -31.34 -7.74 15.40
N ALA A 110 -31.60 -8.94 15.91
CA ALA A 110 -31.49 -10.17 15.14
C ALA A 110 -30.02 -10.42 14.80
N ILE A 111 -29.44 -11.28 15.63
CA ILE A 111 -28.37 -12.20 15.26
C ILE A 111 -28.77 -12.78 13.90
N LYS A 112 -28.12 -12.31 12.83
CA LYS A 112 -28.26 -12.85 11.49
C LYS A 112 -27.10 -13.82 11.30
N GLU A 113 -27.45 -15.09 11.19
CA GLU A 113 -26.61 -16.16 10.66
C GLU A 113 -25.91 -15.69 9.37
N PRO A 114 -24.61 -15.97 9.16
CA PRO A 114 -24.06 -15.96 7.82
C PRO A 114 -24.42 -17.30 7.17
N THR A 115 -25.63 -17.40 6.64
CA THR A 115 -25.95 -18.37 5.60
C THR A 115 -25.81 -17.65 4.27
N GLN A 116 -24.58 -17.55 3.80
CA GLN A 116 -24.26 -17.51 2.38
C GLN A 116 -23.11 -18.48 2.20
N GLU A 117 -23.43 -19.66 1.69
CA GLU A 117 -22.47 -20.49 0.98
C GLU A 117 -22.02 -19.65 -0.23
N GLU A 118 -21.00 -18.81 -0.03
CA GLU A 118 -20.23 -18.26 -1.13
C GLU A 118 -19.47 -19.45 -1.73
N ASP A 119 -19.77 -19.71 -2.99
CA ASP A 119 -19.24 -20.79 -3.79
C ASP A 119 -17.69 -20.66 -3.81
N PRO A 120 -16.93 -21.54 -3.11
CA PRO A 120 -15.47 -21.41 -3.03
C PRO A 120 -14.78 -21.69 -4.37
N SER A 121 -15.56 -21.95 -5.43
CA SER A 121 -15.08 -22.13 -6.80
C SER A 121 -14.85 -20.79 -7.53
N ALA A 122 -15.56 -19.71 -7.17
CA ALA A 122 -15.47 -18.42 -7.85
C ALA A 122 -14.20 -17.64 -7.47
N ASP A 123 -13.88 -17.55 -6.19
CA ASP A 123 -12.67 -16.85 -5.70
C ASP A 123 -11.37 -17.51 -6.19
N VAL A 124 -11.39 -18.84 -6.38
CA VAL A 124 -10.21 -19.59 -6.83
C VAL A 124 -10.02 -19.42 -8.34
N ALA A 125 -11.10 -19.40 -9.12
CA ALA A 125 -11.05 -19.16 -10.56
C ALA A 125 -10.66 -17.72 -10.90
N GLU A 126 -11.15 -16.73 -10.16
CA GLU A 126 -10.78 -15.32 -10.36
C GLU A 126 -9.29 -15.12 -10.07
N LEU A 127 -8.75 -15.63 -8.97
CA LEU A 127 -7.31 -15.50 -8.66
C LEU A 127 -6.40 -16.15 -9.70
N GLU A 128 -6.79 -17.29 -10.30
CA GLU A 128 -6.03 -17.93 -11.38
C GLU A 128 -5.98 -17.07 -12.65
N THR A 129 -7.09 -16.43 -13.04
CA THR A 129 -7.11 -15.56 -14.23
C THR A 129 -6.23 -14.31 -14.10
N HIS A 130 -6.11 -13.75 -12.88
CA HIS A 130 -5.27 -12.57 -12.66
C HIS A 130 -3.76 -12.87 -12.76
N ASP A 131 -3.33 -14.01 -12.24
CA ASP A 131 -1.94 -14.45 -12.33
C ASP A 131 -1.53 -14.72 -13.80
N GLU A 132 -2.45 -15.24 -14.62
CA GLU A 132 -2.25 -15.42 -16.07
C GLU A 132 -2.10 -14.07 -16.79
N VAL A 133 -2.95 -13.09 -16.48
CA VAL A 133 -2.85 -11.74 -17.05
C VAL A 133 -1.53 -11.09 -16.67
N LEU A 134 -1.13 -11.18 -15.40
CA LEU A 134 0.15 -10.66 -14.95
C LEU A 134 1.32 -11.34 -15.69
N ALA A 135 1.29 -12.66 -15.83
CA ALA A 135 2.32 -13.41 -16.55
C ALA A 135 2.44 -12.95 -18.01
N ALA A 136 1.31 -12.74 -18.69
CA ALA A 136 1.27 -12.25 -20.07
C ALA A 136 1.83 -10.82 -20.19
N VAL A 137 1.44 -9.90 -19.29
CA VAL A 137 1.96 -8.52 -19.26
C VAL A 137 3.46 -8.52 -18.99
N VAL A 138 3.92 -9.34 -18.05
CA VAL A 138 5.34 -9.48 -17.73
C VAL A 138 6.10 -9.99 -18.94
N GLU A 139 5.61 -11.03 -19.62
CA GLU A 139 6.25 -11.63 -20.80
C GLU A 139 6.46 -10.61 -21.93
N GLU A 140 5.42 -9.81 -22.23
CA GLU A 140 5.47 -8.79 -23.27
C GLU A 140 6.39 -7.61 -22.91
N LEU A 141 6.58 -7.32 -21.62
CA LEU A 141 7.39 -6.20 -21.12
C LEU A 141 8.73 -6.63 -20.48
N LEU A 142 9.18 -7.86 -20.72
CA LEU A 142 10.40 -8.41 -20.08
C LEU A 142 11.63 -7.58 -20.37
N GLN A 143 11.74 -7.01 -21.58
CA GLN A 143 12.93 -6.25 -21.97
C GLN A 143 13.06 -4.97 -21.14
N GLU A 144 11.96 -4.23 -20.97
CA GLU A 144 11.89 -2.97 -20.25
C GLU A 144 12.12 -3.17 -18.75
N VAL A 145 11.60 -4.28 -18.21
CA VAL A 145 11.85 -4.68 -16.82
C VAL A 145 13.33 -5.00 -16.61
N ARG A 146 13.98 -5.74 -17.53
CA ARG A 146 15.42 -6.07 -17.44
C ARG A 146 16.31 -4.85 -17.58
N GLU A 147 15.97 -3.93 -18.47
CA GLU A 147 16.65 -2.65 -18.63
C GLU A 147 16.42 -1.72 -17.42
N GLY A 148 15.42 -2.04 -16.60
CA GLY A 148 15.08 -1.25 -15.42
C GLY A 148 14.46 0.09 -15.80
N LEU A 149 13.62 0.11 -16.82
CA LEU A 149 12.82 1.28 -17.15
C LEU A 149 11.50 1.26 -16.36
N ILE A 150 10.97 0.05 -16.14
CA ILE A 150 9.72 -0.18 -15.44
C ILE A 150 9.86 -1.23 -14.33
N GLU A 151 8.99 -1.16 -13.33
CA GLU A 151 8.76 -2.21 -12.33
C GLU A 151 7.27 -2.59 -12.41
N LEU A 152 6.97 -3.89 -12.38
CA LEU A 152 5.60 -4.40 -12.38
C LEU A 152 5.25 -4.91 -10.99
N ASP A 153 4.02 -4.65 -10.56
CA ASP A 153 3.46 -5.11 -9.31
C ASP A 153 1.99 -5.49 -9.48
N PHE A 154 1.49 -6.32 -8.60
CA PHE A 154 0.09 -6.75 -8.59
C PHE A 154 -0.44 -6.69 -7.17
N ASP A 155 -1.49 -5.91 -6.98
CA ASP A 155 -2.11 -5.69 -5.67
C ASP A 155 -3.62 -5.60 -5.81
N ASP A 156 -4.33 -6.47 -5.09
CA ASP A 156 -5.79 -6.39 -4.91
C ASP A 156 -6.58 -6.29 -6.24
N GLY A 157 -6.28 -7.18 -7.20
CA GLY A 157 -6.94 -7.16 -8.52
C GLY A 157 -6.46 -6.05 -9.47
N ARG A 158 -5.40 -5.31 -9.09
CA ARG A 158 -4.85 -4.21 -9.88
C ARG A 158 -3.45 -4.51 -10.35
N VAL A 159 -3.21 -4.33 -11.64
CA VAL A 159 -1.87 -4.37 -12.23
C VAL A 159 -1.28 -2.97 -12.13
N ILE A 160 -0.12 -2.81 -11.49
CA ILE A 160 0.55 -1.52 -11.31
C ILE A 160 1.88 -1.53 -12.06
N ILE A 161 1.95 -0.72 -13.11
CA ILE A 161 3.17 -0.48 -13.89
C ILE A 161 3.83 0.79 -13.36
N ARG A 162 4.98 0.64 -12.69
CA ARG A 162 5.75 1.77 -12.13
C ARG A 162 6.84 2.18 -13.10
N ILE A 163 6.74 3.42 -13.56
CA ILE A 163 7.69 4.06 -14.47
C ILE A 163 8.59 4.98 -13.65
N ARG A 164 9.90 4.74 -13.68
CA ARG A 164 10.87 5.58 -12.97
C ARG A 164 11.01 6.93 -13.69
N GLU A 165 11.22 8.02 -12.94
CA GLU A 165 11.42 9.35 -13.55
C GLU A 165 12.64 9.38 -14.49
N ARG A 166 13.76 8.80 -14.03
CA ARG A 166 15.03 8.84 -14.78
C ARG A 166 14.95 7.90 -15.98
N GLY A 167 15.07 8.49 -17.19
CA GLY A 167 14.98 7.76 -18.46
C GLY A 167 13.63 7.90 -19.13
N SER A 168 12.58 8.22 -18.38
CA SER A 168 11.21 8.34 -18.90
C SER A 168 10.78 9.78 -19.14
N PHE A 169 11.39 10.75 -18.43
CA PHE A 169 11.10 12.17 -18.57
C PHE A 169 12.38 12.98 -18.79
N ALA A 170 12.23 14.12 -19.45
CA ALA A 170 13.27 15.14 -19.48
C ALA A 170 13.62 15.59 -18.04
N SER A 171 14.89 15.97 -17.80
CA SER A 171 15.38 16.26 -16.44
C SER A 171 14.56 17.36 -15.76
N GLY A 172 13.83 17.00 -14.69
CA GLY A 172 12.97 17.93 -13.95
C GLY A 172 11.74 18.44 -14.71
N GLY A 173 11.45 17.85 -15.88
CA GLY A 173 10.33 18.23 -16.75
C GLY A 173 9.09 17.35 -16.59
N VAL A 174 8.06 17.69 -17.38
CA VAL A 174 6.83 16.91 -17.55
C VAL A 174 6.80 16.14 -18.88
N GLU A 175 7.61 16.57 -19.84
CA GLU A 175 7.71 15.95 -21.16
C GLU A 175 8.33 14.56 -21.08
N VAL A 176 7.67 13.61 -21.73
CA VAL A 176 8.14 12.24 -21.89
C VAL A 176 9.38 12.24 -22.78
N ALA A 177 10.41 11.49 -22.38
CA ALA A 177 11.63 11.37 -23.15
C ALA A 177 11.36 10.63 -24.47
N ALA A 178 11.94 11.09 -25.57
CA ALA A 178 11.76 10.47 -26.89
C ALA A 178 12.11 8.98 -26.92
N ASP A 179 13.16 8.59 -26.20
CA ASP A 179 13.60 7.19 -26.08
C ASP A 179 12.60 6.31 -25.31
N PHE A 180 11.69 6.91 -24.54
CA PHE A 180 10.69 6.22 -23.74
C PHE A 180 9.33 6.10 -24.45
N VAL A 181 9.08 6.89 -25.50
CA VAL A 181 7.85 6.80 -26.30
C VAL A 181 7.59 5.36 -26.80
N PRO A 182 8.58 4.63 -27.37
CA PRO A 182 8.35 3.25 -27.81
C PRO A 182 7.94 2.28 -26.68
N VAL A 183 8.34 2.58 -25.44
CA VAL A 183 7.95 1.79 -24.26
C VAL A 183 6.48 2.05 -23.92
N LEU A 184 6.05 3.31 -23.96
CA LEU A 184 4.64 3.67 -23.80
C LEU A 184 3.76 3.08 -24.90
N ASP A 185 4.26 3.00 -26.14
CA ASP A 185 3.52 2.35 -27.23
C ASP A 185 3.23 0.87 -26.93
N ARG A 186 4.24 0.14 -26.44
CA ARG A 186 4.08 -1.27 -26.04
C ARG A 186 3.13 -1.42 -24.86
N ILE A 187 3.25 -0.58 -23.85
CA ILE A 187 2.31 -0.55 -22.72
C ILE A 187 0.90 -0.28 -23.25
N GLY A 188 0.71 0.74 -24.08
CA GLY A 188 -0.57 1.10 -24.67
C GLY A 188 -1.25 -0.04 -25.43
N ALA A 189 -0.49 -0.81 -26.21
CA ALA A 189 -0.99 -1.97 -26.95
C ALA A 189 -1.48 -3.11 -26.03
N ILE A 190 -0.80 -3.31 -24.89
CA ILE A 190 -1.22 -4.28 -23.87
C ILE A 190 -2.50 -3.79 -23.19
N LEU A 191 -2.55 -2.51 -22.78
CA LEU A 191 -3.70 -1.91 -22.11
C LEU A 191 -4.96 -1.89 -22.99
N GLU A 192 -4.81 -1.83 -24.30
CA GLU A 192 -5.93 -1.90 -25.25
C GLU A 192 -6.65 -3.27 -25.21
N ARG A 193 -5.89 -4.35 -25.01
CA ARG A 193 -6.41 -5.72 -24.95
C ARG A 193 -7.00 -6.08 -23.59
N LEU A 194 -6.59 -5.38 -22.54
CA LEU A 194 -7.09 -5.61 -21.18
C LEU A 194 -8.37 -4.81 -20.96
N GLU A 195 -9.32 -5.39 -20.24
CA GLU A 195 -10.51 -4.70 -19.74
C GLU A 195 -10.20 -4.01 -18.39
N GLY A 196 -11.00 -3.02 -17.99
CA GLY A 196 -10.84 -2.32 -16.71
C GLY A 196 -10.48 -0.83 -16.80
N ASP A 197 -10.60 -0.10 -15.70
CA ASP A 197 -10.25 1.33 -15.68
C ASP A 197 -8.76 1.55 -15.50
N ILE A 198 -8.21 2.54 -16.21
CA ILE A 198 -6.79 2.87 -16.22
C ILE A 198 -6.60 4.19 -15.48
N ALA A 199 -5.77 4.17 -14.44
CA ALA A 199 -5.39 5.38 -13.71
C ALA A 199 -3.90 5.65 -13.86
N VAL A 200 -3.56 6.84 -14.35
CA VAL A 200 -2.18 7.33 -14.43
C VAL A 200 -1.94 8.25 -13.23
N SER A 201 -1.14 7.78 -12.28
CA SER A 201 -0.81 8.50 -11.05
C SER A 201 0.62 9.03 -11.07
N GLY A 202 0.80 10.35 -10.91
CA GLY A 202 2.11 10.98 -10.81
C GLY A 202 2.54 11.17 -9.35
N HIS A 203 3.82 10.99 -9.07
CA HIS A 203 4.39 11.13 -7.72
C HIS A 203 5.69 11.96 -7.73
N THR A 204 5.94 12.66 -6.63
CA THR A 204 7.16 13.42 -6.37
C THR A 204 7.86 12.91 -5.10
N ASP A 205 9.03 13.47 -4.81
CA ASP A 205 9.62 13.40 -3.47
C ASP A 205 9.05 14.52 -2.59
N ASP A 206 9.46 14.51 -1.32
CA ASP A 206 9.05 15.45 -0.27
C ASP A 206 9.71 16.83 -0.36
N ILE A 207 10.63 17.03 -1.32
CA ILE A 207 11.33 18.31 -1.46
C ILE A 207 10.38 19.31 -2.12
N PRO A 208 10.03 20.42 -1.46
CA PRO A 208 9.17 21.42 -2.08
C PRO A 208 9.87 22.07 -3.27
N LEU A 209 9.19 22.14 -4.41
CA LEU A 209 9.64 22.92 -5.56
C LEU A 209 9.82 24.40 -5.18
N ARG A 210 10.99 24.96 -5.51
CA ARG A 210 11.30 26.38 -5.33
C ARG A 210 11.55 27.00 -6.70
N GLY A 211 10.55 27.72 -7.21
CA GLY A 211 10.60 28.33 -8.55
C GLY A 211 10.45 27.31 -9.69
N GLY A 212 10.54 27.80 -10.92
CA GLY A 212 10.28 27.02 -12.14
C GLY A 212 8.86 27.23 -12.69
N PRO A 213 8.46 26.44 -13.72
CA PRO A 213 7.17 26.61 -14.40
C PRO A 213 5.99 26.02 -13.64
N TYR A 214 6.23 25.22 -12.59
CA TYR A 214 5.21 24.50 -11.82
C TYR A 214 4.96 25.18 -10.48
N ARG A 215 3.69 25.26 -10.07
CA ARG A 215 3.30 25.94 -8.82
C ARG A 215 3.65 25.14 -7.57
N SER A 216 3.58 23.81 -7.64
CA SER A 216 3.84 22.90 -6.52
C SER A 216 4.07 21.47 -7.01
N ASN A 217 4.42 20.57 -6.09
CA ASN A 217 4.57 19.14 -6.38
C ASN A 217 3.27 18.50 -6.89
N TRP A 218 2.11 19.04 -6.49
CA TRP A 218 0.81 18.65 -7.04
C TRP A 218 0.69 18.96 -8.53
N ASP A 219 1.14 20.14 -8.93
CA ASP A 219 1.13 20.59 -10.33
C ASP A 219 2.07 19.74 -11.18
N LEU A 220 3.31 19.52 -10.70
CA LEU A 220 4.31 18.70 -11.40
C LEU A 220 3.85 17.24 -11.57
N SER A 221 3.34 16.62 -10.49
CA SER A 221 2.89 15.24 -10.54
C SER A 221 1.68 15.06 -11.47
N ALA A 222 0.69 15.95 -11.39
CA ALA A 222 -0.47 15.91 -12.26
C ALA A 222 -0.09 16.09 -13.75
N LEU A 223 0.80 17.03 -14.07
CA LEU A 223 1.23 17.28 -15.45
C LEU A 223 2.07 16.12 -16.02
N ARG A 224 2.90 15.47 -15.21
CA ARG A 224 3.63 14.26 -15.64
C ARG A 224 2.66 13.12 -15.97
N ALA A 225 1.68 12.89 -15.10
CA ALA A 225 0.65 11.89 -15.32
C ALA A 225 -0.17 12.22 -16.58
N ALA A 226 -0.53 13.50 -16.78
CA ALA A 226 -1.22 13.95 -17.99
C ALA A 226 -0.38 13.74 -19.26
N SER A 227 0.92 13.97 -19.19
CA SER A 227 1.83 13.76 -20.34
C SER A 227 1.90 12.29 -20.73
N VAL A 228 2.04 11.38 -19.76
CA VAL A 228 1.99 9.94 -20.01
C VAL A 228 0.63 9.51 -20.55
N ALA A 229 -0.47 10.00 -19.97
CA ALA A 229 -1.82 9.73 -20.45
C ALA A 229 -2.01 10.19 -21.91
N HIS A 230 -1.48 11.35 -22.26
CA HIS A 230 -1.53 11.87 -23.63
C HIS A 230 -0.75 10.97 -24.60
N GLU A 231 0.47 10.55 -24.24
CA GLU A 231 1.25 9.63 -25.07
C GLU A 231 0.56 8.27 -25.24
N LEU A 232 -0.05 7.73 -24.18
CA LEU A 232 -0.81 6.48 -24.26
C LEU A 232 -2.00 6.58 -25.22
N LEU A 233 -2.76 7.68 -25.17
CA LEU A 233 -3.89 7.92 -26.07
C LEU A 233 -3.45 8.18 -27.52
N ALA A 234 -2.24 8.69 -27.72
CA ALA A 234 -1.68 8.89 -29.05
C ALA A 234 -1.20 7.58 -29.68
N ALA A 235 -0.71 6.65 -28.84
CA ALA A 235 -0.09 5.41 -29.26
C ALA A 235 -1.08 4.26 -29.53
N SER A 236 -2.20 4.22 -28.82
CA SER A 236 -3.14 3.09 -28.88
C SER A 236 -4.60 3.52 -28.93
N ALA A 237 -5.48 2.60 -29.29
CA ALA A 237 -6.92 2.86 -29.37
C ALA A 237 -7.61 2.72 -28.00
N ILE A 238 -6.94 3.13 -26.91
CA ILE A 238 -7.53 3.15 -25.57
C ILE A 238 -8.69 4.13 -25.56
N SER A 239 -9.84 3.67 -25.08
CA SER A 239 -11.01 4.51 -24.87
C SER A 239 -10.69 5.62 -23.85
N PRO A 240 -10.81 6.91 -24.21
CA PRO A 240 -10.53 8.01 -23.28
C PRO A 240 -11.38 7.97 -22.00
N GLN A 241 -12.54 7.31 -22.04
CA GLN A 241 -13.45 7.16 -20.91
C GLN A 241 -12.87 6.24 -19.82
N ARG A 242 -11.96 5.33 -20.17
CA ARG A 242 -11.29 4.43 -19.21
C ARG A 242 -10.12 5.10 -18.51
N LEU A 243 -9.69 6.27 -18.97
CA LEU A 243 -8.44 6.88 -18.53
C LEU A 243 -8.70 7.99 -17.50
N SER A 244 -8.08 7.86 -16.33
CA SER A 244 -8.04 8.90 -15.31
C SER A 244 -6.62 9.35 -15.04
N VAL A 245 -6.45 10.63 -14.71
CA VAL A 245 -5.16 11.24 -14.40
C VAL A 245 -5.19 11.78 -12.99
N VAL A 246 -4.22 11.36 -12.17
CA VAL A 246 -4.16 11.71 -10.74
C VAL A 246 -2.78 12.24 -10.39
N GLY A 247 -2.70 13.46 -9.85
CA GLY A 247 -1.49 13.97 -9.20
C GLY A 247 -1.50 13.60 -7.73
N ARG A 248 -0.48 12.91 -7.23
CA ARG A 248 -0.38 12.49 -5.82
C ARG A 248 0.74 13.18 -5.04
N ALA A 249 1.54 14.04 -5.69
CA ALA A 249 2.68 14.71 -5.06
C ALA A 249 3.52 13.71 -4.22
N ASP A 250 3.82 14.06 -2.98
CA ASP A 250 4.60 13.31 -2.00
C ASP A 250 3.76 12.49 -1.01
N THR A 251 2.43 12.43 -1.18
CA THR A 251 1.53 11.84 -0.17
C THR A 251 1.54 10.31 -0.13
N ASN A 252 2.11 9.66 -1.14
CA ASN A 252 2.23 8.21 -1.22
C ASN A 252 3.68 7.81 -1.59
N PRO A 253 4.62 7.84 -0.63
CA PRO A 253 6.00 7.47 -0.85
C PRO A 253 6.18 5.94 -0.88
N LEU A 254 6.91 5.45 -1.89
CA LEU A 254 7.26 4.02 -2.02
C LEU A 254 8.47 3.65 -1.13
N ALA A 255 9.34 4.61 -0.87
CA ALA A 255 10.56 4.45 -0.09
C ALA A 255 10.78 5.66 0.83
N ASP A 256 11.70 5.52 1.77
CA ASP A 256 12.03 6.59 2.71
C ASP A 256 12.63 7.82 2.01
N ASN A 257 12.04 9.00 2.27
CA ASN A 257 12.47 10.28 1.73
C ASN A 257 13.79 10.78 2.36
N LEU A 258 14.30 10.17 3.43
CA LEU A 258 15.57 10.59 4.04
C LEU A 258 16.77 10.32 3.11
N THR A 259 16.69 9.31 2.25
CA THR A 259 17.79 8.91 1.37
C THR A 259 17.63 9.43 -0.06
N VAL A 260 18.75 9.76 -0.72
CA VAL A 260 18.74 10.17 -2.15
C VAL A 260 18.16 9.06 -3.03
N THR A 261 18.47 7.81 -2.71
CA THR A 261 17.96 6.62 -3.39
C THR A 261 16.45 6.46 -3.21
N GLY A 262 15.94 6.64 -1.99
CA GLY A 262 14.49 6.58 -1.71
C GLY A 262 13.71 7.69 -2.40
N ARG A 263 14.18 8.95 -2.33
CA ARG A 263 13.56 10.06 -3.08
C ARG A 263 13.50 9.81 -4.58
N ARG A 264 14.56 9.23 -5.16
CA ARG A 264 14.56 8.83 -6.58
C ARG A 264 13.50 7.77 -6.92
N ARG A 265 13.22 6.83 -6.01
CA ARG A 265 12.14 5.85 -6.21
C ARG A 265 10.76 6.48 -6.05
N ASN A 266 10.63 7.49 -5.19
CA ASN A 266 9.37 8.20 -4.97
C ASN A 266 8.96 9.06 -6.17
N ARG A 267 9.92 9.64 -6.90
CA ARG A 267 9.69 10.31 -8.18
C ARG A 267 9.45 9.28 -9.29
N ARG A 268 8.18 8.93 -9.46
CA ARG A 268 7.70 7.94 -10.43
C ARG A 268 6.34 8.33 -11.01
N VAL A 269 5.96 7.66 -12.08
CA VAL A 269 4.57 7.61 -12.54
C VAL A 269 4.11 6.16 -12.47
N GLU A 270 2.90 5.95 -11.99
CA GLU A 270 2.27 4.64 -11.89
C GLU A 270 1.12 4.60 -12.88
N ILE A 271 1.05 3.55 -13.70
CA ILE A 271 -0.13 3.24 -14.50
C ILE A 271 -0.76 2.03 -13.83
N SER A 272 -1.94 2.20 -13.25
CA SER A 272 -2.71 1.10 -12.68
C SER A 272 -3.87 0.72 -13.58
N ILE A 273 -4.16 -0.57 -13.68
CA ILE A 273 -5.37 -1.09 -14.30
C ILE A 273 -6.15 -1.86 -13.25
N ASP A 274 -7.40 -1.46 -13.05
CA ASP A 274 -8.32 -2.14 -12.16
C ASP A 274 -9.06 -3.21 -13.00
N LEU A 275 -8.60 -4.46 -12.90
CA LEU A 275 -9.18 -5.59 -13.64
C LEU A 275 -10.51 -6.04 -13.05
N HIS A 276 -10.78 -5.66 -11.79
CA HIS A 276 -12.08 -5.77 -11.18
C HIS A 276 -12.96 -4.64 -11.73
N GLY A 277 -13.68 -4.91 -12.82
CA GLY A 277 -14.67 -3.98 -13.34
C GLY A 277 -15.79 -3.78 -12.33
N ASP A 278 -15.65 -2.81 -11.42
CA ASP A 278 -16.75 -2.40 -10.55
C ASP A 278 -17.75 -1.60 -11.42
N PRO A 279 -18.98 -2.11 -11.66
CA PRO A 279 -20.00 -1.35 -12.38
C PRO A 279 -20.46 -0.09 -11.62
N ALA A 280 -19.99 0.17 -10.39
CA ALA A 280 -20.46 1.25 -9.55
C ALA A 280 -19.79 2.62 -9.77
N VAL A 281 -18.67 2.72 -10.49
CA VAL A 281 -18.04 4.03 -10.76
C VAL A 281 -18.39 4.54 -12.15
N SER A 282 -19.70 4.70 -12.40
CA SER A 282 -20.15 5.69 -13.37
C SER A 282 -19.98 7.08 -12.74
N PRO A 283 -19.24 8.02 -13.33
CA PRO A 283 -19.23 9.40 -12.85
C PRO A 283 -20.66 9.94 -13.00
N THR A 284 -21.30 10.22 -11.86
CA THR A 284 -22.55 10.97 -11.83
C THR A 284 -22.32 12.30 -12.52
N ARG A 285 -23.12 12.50 -13.58
CA ARG A 285 -23.10 13.63 -14.50
C ARG A 285 -23.52 14.94 -13.84
#